data_AF-A0A973D1L0-F1
#
_entry.id   AF-A0A973D1L0-F1
#
_cell.length_a   1.000
_cell.length_b   1.000
_cell.length_c   1.000
_cell.angle_alpha   90.00
_cell.angle_beta   90.00
_cell.angle_gamma   90.00
#
_symmetry.space_group_name_H-M   'P 1'
#
loop_
_entity.id
_entity.type
_entity.pdbx_description
1 polymer ?
#
loop_
_entity_poly.entity_id
_entity_poly.type
_entity_poly.pdbx_seq_one_letter_code
_entity_poly.pdbx_strand_id
1 'polypeptide(L)' 'KVSVIWTTPTYPDYQWPIRHDVDQHFGDDFKALVRKTLLEMNNPELLASFPRQSFIPASNADYAPIENTARSIGLID' A
#
# COMPACT_ATOMS: atom_id res chain seq x y z
N LYS A 1 17.24 29.60 3.00
CA LYS A 1 17.10 28.91 1.70
C LYS A 1 17.69 27.51 1.86
N VAL A 2 17.00 26.47 1.42
CA VAL A 2 17.45 25.07 1.54
C VAL A 2 17.84 24.52 0.17
N SER A 3 18.74 23.54 0.16
CA SER A 3 19.22 22.86 -1.06
C SER A 3 19.05 21.35 -0.90
N VAL A 4 18.50 20.71 -1.92
CA VAL A 4 18.45 19.24 -2.02
C VAL A 4 19.86 18.75 -2.36
N ILE A 5 20.40 17.84 -1.57
CA ILE A 5 21.73 17.25 -1.78
C ILE A 5 21.67 15.85 -2.39
N TRP A 6 20.57 15.13 -2.17
CA TRP A 6 20.39 13.76 -2.66
C TRP A 6 18.92 13.31 -2.55
N THR A 7 18.55 12.35 -3.40
CA THR A 7 17.27 11.63 -3.40
C THR A 7 17.56 10.14 -3.46
N THR A 8 16.86 9.35 -2.65
CA THR A 8 17.02 7.89 -2.64
C THR A 8 16.57 7.27 -3.97
N PRO A 9 17.06 6.07 -4.31
CA PRO A 9 16.36 5.21 -5.27
C PRO A 9 14.91 4.93 -4.82
N THR A 10 14.07 4.48 -5.75
CA THR A 10 12.68 4.11 -5.47
C THR A 10 12.58 2.84 -4.64
N TYR A 11 11.62 2.80 -3.71
CA TYR A 11 11.25 1.62 -2.93
C TYR A 11 9.73 1.64 -2.68
N PRO A 12 9.09 0.48 -2.46
CA PRO A 12 7.68 0.42 -2.09
C PRO A 12 7.48 0.92 -0.66
N ASP A 13 6.41 1.68 -0.42
CA ASP A 13 6.17 2.32 0.89
C ASP A 13 4.74 2.08 1.38
N TYR A 14 3.75 2.81 0.87
CA TYR A 14 2.37 2.73 1.36
C TYR A 14 1.51 1.66 0.66
N GLN A 15 0.75 0.90 1.47
CA GLN A 15 -0.27 -0.06 1.05
C GLN A 15 -1.53 0.03 1.93
N TRP A 16 -2.62 -0.59 1.46
CA TRP A 16 -3.79 -0.89 2.27
C TRP A 16 -3.76 -2.34 2.76
N PRO A 17 -3.36 -2.61 4.02
CA PRO A 17 -3.57 -3.91 4.63
C PRO A 17 -5.03 -4.08 5.05
N ILE A 18 -5.55 -5.31 4.94
CA ILE A 18 -6.87 -5.68 5.45
C ILE A 18 -6.73 -6.95 6.30
N ARG A 19 -7.51 -7.06 7.37
CA ARG A 19 -7.45 -8.25 8.22
C ARG A 19 -7.95 -9.48 7.46
N HIS A 20 -7.34 -10.63 7.77
CA HIS A 20 -7.70 -11.91 7.18
C HIS A 20 -9.18 -12.28 7.43
N ASP A 21 -9.68 -12.01 8.63
CA ASP A 21 -11.00 -12.44 9.12
C ASP A 21 -12.16 -11.53 8.68
N VAL A 22 -11.92 -10.54 7.82
CA VAL A 22 -12.90 -9.51 7.46
C VAL A 22 -14.21 -10.08 6.89
N ASP A 23 -14.14 -11.18 6.14
CA ASP A 23 -15.33 -11.81 5.54
C ASP A 23 -16.25 -12.40 6.63
N GLN A 24 -15.68 -12.86 7.75
CA GLN A 24 -16.47 -13.38 8.88
C GLN A 24 -17.29 -12.29 9.58
N HIS A 25 -16.83 -11.04 9.52
CA HIS A 25 -17.49 -9.90 10.18
C HIS A 25 -18.48 -9.18 9.25
N PHE A 26 -18.20 -9.16 7.95
CA PHE A 26 -18.93 -8.31 6.99
C PHE A 26 -19.62 -9.10 5.86
N GLY A 27 -19.50 -10.42 5.86
CA GLY A 27 -20.10 -11.32 4.88
C GLY A 27 -19.11 -11.83 3.85
N ASP A 28 -19.52 -12.89 3.16
CA ASP A 28 -18.73 -13.53 2.10
C ASP A 28 -18.34 -12.52 1.02
N ASP A 29 -17.14 -12.70 0.45
CA ASP A 29 -16.54 -11.85 -0.58
C ASP A 29 -16.28 -10.38 -0.21
N PHE A 30 -16.45 -9.96 1.05
CA PHE A 30 -16.23 -8.57 1.45
C PHE A 30 -14.81 -8.08 1.16
N LYS A 31 -13.78 -8.91 1.40
CA LYS A 31 -12.39 -8.62 1.06
C LYS A 31 -12.22 -8.33 -0.45
N ALA A 32 -12.89 -9.10 -1.30
CA ALA A 32 -12.85 -8.93 -2.75
C ALA A 32 -13.58 -7.64 -3.17
N LEU A 33 -14.73 -7.36 -2.54
CA LEU A 33 -15.48 -6.12 -2.75
C LEU A 33 -14.62 -4.89 -2.42
N VAL A 34 -14.00 -4.85 -1.24
CA VAL A 34 -13.12 -3.72 -0.83
C VAL A 34 -11.98 -3.53 -1.82
N ARG A 35 -11.28 -4.61 -2.21
CA ARG A 35 -10.20 -4.55 -3.18
C ARG A 35 -10.69 -3.97 -4.51
N LYS A 36 -11.82 -4.46 -5.03
CA LYS A 36 -12.42 -3.99 -6.27
C LYS A 36 -12.78 -2.49 -6.18
N THR A 37 -13.46 -2.08 -5.11
CA THR A 37 -13.85 -0.68 -4.90
C THR A 37 -12.66 0.28 -4.87
N LEU A 38 -11.55 -0.09 -4.23
CA LEU A 38 -10.34 0.74 -4.22
C LEU A 38 -9.71 0.84 -5.62
N LEU A 39 -9.59 -0.28 -6.34
CA LEU A 39 -8.97 -0.32 -7.67
C LEU A 39 -9.80 0.39 -8.74
N GLU A 40 -11.13 0.33 -8.63
CA GLU A 40 -12.06 0.95 -9.58
C GLU A 40 -12.48 2.38 -9.16
N MET A 41 -11.91 2.93 -8.08
CA MET A 41 -12.24 4.27 -7.59
C MET A 41 -11.97 5.33 -8.66
N ASN A 42 -13.02 6.02 -9.10
CA ASN A 42 -12.97 7.10 -10.08
C ASN A 42 -13.61 8.41 -9.58
N ASN A 43 -14.03 8.46 -8.30
CA ASN A 43 -14.58 9.68 -7.71
C ASN A 43 -13.45 10.70 -7.43
N PRO A 44 -13.47 11.88 -8.08
CA PRO A 44 -12.39 12.86 -7.97
C PRO A 44 -12.23 13.45 -6.57
N GLU A 45 -13.31 13.60 -5.79
CA GLU A 45 -13.22 14.14 -4.42
C GLU A 45 -12.53 13.16 -3.48
N LEU A 46 -12.80 11.85 -3.63
CA LEU A 46 -12.12 10.81 -2.87
C LEU A 46 -10.65 10.71 -3.27
N LEU A 47 -10.35 10.75 -4.57
CA LEU A 47 -8.97 10.68 -5.06
C LEU A 47 -8.15 11.91 -4.66
N ALA A 48 -8.76 13.09 -4.58
CA ALA A 48 -8.10 14.32 -4.12
C ALA A 48 -7.60 14.24 -2.66
N SER A 49 -8.10 13.29 -1.87
CA SER A 49 -7.58 13.03 -0.52
C SER A 49 -6.22 12.34 -0.54
N PHE A 50 -5.75 11.89 -1.70
CA PHE A 50 -4.47 11.23 -1.87
C PHE A 50 -3.58 11.98 -2.87
N PRO A 51 -2.25 12.02 -2.67
CA PRO A 51 -1.31 12.62 -3.62
C PRO A 51 -1.04 11.70 -4.84
N ARG A 52 -2.09 11.10 -5.41
CA ARG A 52 -2.02 10.11 -6.51
C ARG A 52 -3.33 10.10 -7.31
N GLN A 53 -3.26 9.54 -8.51
CA GLN A 53 -4.39 9.52 -9.45
C GLN A 53 -5.26 8.26 -9.34
N SER A 54 -4.70 7.15 -8.86
CA SER A 54 -5.40 5.87 -8.78
C SER A 54 -4.73 4.92 -7.79
N PHE A 55 -5.36 3.77 -7.57
CA PHE A 55 -4.80 2.63 -6.85
C PHE A 55 -4.41 1.52 -7.83
N ILE A 56 -3.37 0.76 -7.47
CA ILE A 56 -2.91 -0.41 -8.22
C ILE A 56 -2.92 -1.64 -7.31
N PRO A 57 -2.99 -2.86 -7.88
CA PRO A 57 -2.80 -4.07 -7.09
C PRO A 57 -1.42 -4.08 -6.42
N ALA A 58 -1.36 -4.61 -5.20
CA ALA A 58 -0.14 -4.85 -4.46
C ALA A 58 -0.17 -6.26 -3.86
N SER A 59 1.02 -6.83 -3.64
CA SER A 59 1.25 -8.15 -3.08
C SER A 59 2.37 -8.09 -2.04
N ASN A 60 2.43 -9.07 -1.14
CA ASN A 60 3.50 -9.13 -0.14
C ASN A 60 4.89 -9.23 -0.79
N ALA A 61 5.00 -9.84 -1.98
CA ALA A 61 6.26 -9.99 -2.70
C ALA A 61 6.85 -8.64 -3.14
N ASP A 62 6.01 -7.63 -3.37
CA ASP A 62 6.48 -6.28 -3.74
C ASP A 62 7.35 -5.67 -2.63
N TYR A 63 7.12 -6.05 -1.37
CA TYR A 63 7.79 -5.51 -0.19
C TYR A 63 9.04 -6.28 0.25
N ALA A 64 9.46 -7.31 -0.51
CA ALA A 64 10.68 -8.06 -0.21
C ALA A 64 11.94 -7.18 -0.05
N PRO A 65 12.15 -6.09 -0.82
CA PRO A 65 13.30 -5.20 -0.60
C PRO A 65 13.30 -4.52 0.77
N ILE A 66 12.12 -4.18 1.30
CA ILE A 66 11.96 -3.57 2.62
C ILE A 66 12.29 -4.57 3.71
N GLU A 67 11.75 -5.79 3.60
CA GLU A 67 12.03 -6.87 4.54
C GLU A 67 13.51 -7.21 4.58
N ASN A 68 14.15 -7.38 3.41
CA ASN A 68 15.58 -7.67 3.31
C ASN A 68 16.43 -6.56 3.95
N THR A 69 16.08 -5.30 3.70
CA THR A 69 16.77 -4.15 4.30
C THR A 69 16.62 -4.20 5.81
N ALA A 70 15.40 -4.38 6.33
CA ALA A 70 15.13 -4.45 7.76
C ALA A 70 15.91 -5.57 8.46
N ARG A 71 16.00 -6.77 7.86
CA ARG A 71 16.84 -7.87 8.34
C ARG A 71 18.32 -7.49 8.34
N SER A 72 18.82 -6.92 7.25
CA SER A 72 20.25 -6.58 7.09
C SER A 72 20.77 -5.56 8.12
N ILE A 73 19.88 -4.70 8.62
CA ILE A 73 20.22 -3.68 9.62
C ILE A 73 19.72 -4.04 11.04
N GLY A 74 19.18 -5.26 11.23
CA GLY A 74 18.77 -5.78 12.54
C GLY A 74 17.51 -5.15 13.12
N LEU A 75 16.58 -4.65 12.29
CA LEU A 75 15.27 -4.18 12.76
C LEU A 75 14.27 -5.33 12.99
N ILE A 76 14.42 -6.43 12.25
CA ILE A 76 13.59 -7.64 12.35
C ILE A 76 14.49 -8.88 12.22
N ASP A 77 14.06 -9.99 12.83
CA ASP A 77 14.70 -11.31 12.73
C ASP A 77 14.47 -11.92 11.36
#